data_AF-A0A537P959-F1
#
_entry.id   AF-A0A537P959-F1
#
_cell.length_a   1.000
_cell.length_b   1.000
_cell.length_c   1.000
_cell.angle_alpha   90.00
_cell.angle_beta   90.00
_cell.angle_gamma   90.00
#
_symmetry.space_group_name_H-M   'P 1'
#
loop_
_entity.id
_entity.type
_entity.pdbx_description
1 polymer ?
#
loop_
_entity_poly.entity_id
_entity_poly.type
_entity_poly.pdbx_seq_one_letter_code
_entity_poly.pdbx_strand_id
1 'polypeptide(L)'
;MSFFKATSERKSAPITQKDALRQKRLAHEQAQKDAGIWGDMAVGQITRDNKIFLHHWKGYALTDLFTLANKKPREMTQGEHDALVAWLKSDAYEGFTQSFVAWNISNAEALRVKNEHLEKHRSNGLEVINPA
;
A
#
# COMPACT_ATOMS: atom_id res chain seq x y z
N MET A 1 6.11 29.92 -63.93
CA MET A 1 6.30 30.31 -62.52
C MET A 1 5.30 29.53 -61.68
N SER A 2 5.81 28.77 -60.70
CA SER A 2 5.09 28.16 -59.58
C SER A 2 4.22 29.22 -58.86
N PHE A 3 3.18 28.92 -58.07
CA PHE A 3 3.18 28.08 -56.88
C PHE A 3 1.72 27.79 -56.47
N PHE A 4 1.27 26.53 -56.54
CA PHE A 4 0.13 26.08 -55.75
C PHE A 4 0.56 26.01 -54.28
N LYS A 5 0.09 26.94 -53.44
CA LYS A 5 0.18 26.81 -51.98
C LYS A 5 -0.89 25.81 -51.53
N ALA A 6 -0.51 24.54 -51.40
CA ALA A 6 -1.28 23.61 -50.59
C ALA A 6 -1.10 24.02 -49.12
N THR A 7 -2.15 24.59 -48.53
CA THR A 7 -2.29 24.70 -47.07
C THR A 7 -2.31 23.29 -46.50
N SER A 8 -1.14 22.83 -46.03
CA SER A 8 -1.06 21.64 -45.20
C SER A 8 -1.67 21.98 -43.84
N GLU A 9 -3.00 21.86 -43.75
CA GLU A 9 -3.67 21.72 -42.47
C GLU A 9 -3.11 20.45 -41.83
N ARG A 10 -2.20 20.63 -40.87
CA ARG A 10 -1.84 19.58 -39.93
C ARG A 10 -3.11 19.24 -39.15
N LYS A 11 -3.88 18.28 -39.65
CA LYS A 11 -4.88 17.55 -38.86
C LYS A 11 -4.14 17.01 -37.64
N SER A 12 -4.34 17.64 -36.49
CA SER A 12 -3.99 17.04 -35.21
C SER A 12 -4.66 15.68 -35.17
N ALA A 13 -3.85 14.63 -35.11
CA ALA A 13 -4.36 13.27 -34.99
C ALA A 13 -5.34 13.23 -33.81
N PRO A 14 -6.54 12.64 -33.96
CA PRO A 14 -7.47 12.53 -32.85
C PRO A 14 -6.76 11.78 -31.72
N ILE A 15 -6.70 12.40 -30.54
CA ILE A 15 -6.15 11.76 -29.34
C ILE A 15 -6.94 10.47 -29.17
N THR A 16 -6.29 9.35 -29.44
CA THR A 16 -6.92 8.04 -29.34
C THR A 16 -7.39 7.87 -27.89
N GLN A 17 -8.53 7.21 -27.64
CA GLN A 17 -9.02 7.00 -26.26
C GLN A 17 -7.93 6.38 -25.35
N LYS A 18 -7.01 5.60 -25.93
CA LYS A 18 -5.81 5.07 -25.27
C LYS A 18 -4.83 6.15 -24.80
N ASP A 19 -4.61 7.20 -25.60
CA ASP A 19 -3.72 8.31 -25.24
C ASP A 19 -4.34 9.18 -24.15
N ALA A 20 -5.66 9.39 -24.18
CA ALA A 20 -6.37 10.08 -23.10
C ALA A 20 -6.29 9.29 -21.77
N LEU A 21 -6.44 7.96 -21.82
CA LEU A 21 -6.26 7.10 -20.64
C LEU A 21 -4.82 7.12 -20.13
N ARG A 22 -3.83 7.12 -21.04
CA ARG A 22 -2.42 7.23 -20.67
C ARG A 22 -2.11 8.57 -20.00
N GLN A 23 -2.61 9.67 -20.52
CA GLN A 23 -2.45 10.99 -19.92
C GLN A 23 -3.10 11.07 -18.53
N LYS A 24 -4.31 10.51 -18.36
CA LYS A 24 -4.96 10.44 -17.05
C LYS A 24 -4.15 9.62 -16.04
N ARG A 25 -3.57 8.49 -16.47
CA ARG A 25 -2.67 7.70 -15.61
C ARG A 25 -1.45 8.52 -15.20
N LEU A 26 -0.75 9.11 -16.16
CA LEU A 26 0.45 9.91 -15.88
C LEU A 26 0.15 11.11 -14.96
N ALA A 27 -0.97 11.81 -15.18
CA ALA A 27 -1.38 12.92 -14.32
C ALA A 27 -1.72 12.46 -12.88
N HIS A 28 -2.38 11.31 -12.75
CA HIS A 28 -2.68 10.71 -11.45
C HIS A 28 -1.41 10.25 -10.72
N GLU A 29 -0.48 9.59 -11.42
CA GLU A 29 0.82 9.21 -10.87
C GLU A 29 1.63 10.43 -10.43
N GLN A 30 1.63 11.48 -11.26
CA GLN A 30 2.33 12.72 -10.93
C GLN A 30 1.69 13.41 -9.72
N ALA A 31 0.36 13.49 -9.65
CA ALA A 31 -0.34 14.04 -8.49
C ALA A 31 -0.06 13.25 -7.20
N GLN A 32 0.05 11.92 -7.27
CA GLN A 32 0.44 11.09 -6.13
C GLN A 32 1.89 11.30 -5.71
N LYS A 33 2.80 11.52 -6.66
CA LYS A 33 4.20 11.87 -6.37
C LYS A 33 4.30 13.26 -5.74
N ASP A 34 3.60 14.24 -6.31
CA ASP A 34 3.58 15.62 -5.83
C ASP A 34 2.93 15.74 -4.45
N ALA A 35 1.94 14.90 -4.15
CA ALA A 35 1.33 14.80 -2.82
C ALA A 35 2.19 14.06 -1.79
N GLY A 36 3.36 13.52 -2.18
CA GLY A 36 4.20 12.71 -1.30
C GLY A 36 3.55 11.39 -0.87
N ILE A 37 2.53 10.93 -1.62
CA ILE A 37 1.78 9.70 -1.37
C ILE A 37 2.50 8.53 -2.03
N TRP A 38 3.15 8.73 -3.18
CA TRP A 38 3.86 7.67 -3.88
C TRP A 38 5.10 7.22 -3.10
N GLY A 39 5.30 5.91 -2.98
CA GLY A 39 6.51 5.34 -2.40
C GLY A 39 6.63 3.85 -2.67
N ASP A 40 7.48 3.19 -1.90
CA ASP A 40 7.79 1.77 -2.01
C ASP A 40 7.27 0.96 -0.82
N MET A 41 6.40 1.56 -0.01
CA MET A 41 5.83 0.91 1.17
C MET A 41 4.53 0.18 0.84
N ALA A 42 4.35 -0.95 1.53
CA ALA A 42 3.13 -1.71 1.60
C ALA A 42 2.65 -1.74 3.06
N VAL A 43 1.34 -1.83 3.24
CA VAL A 43 0.68 -2.05 4.52
C VAL A 43 -0.16 -3.31 4.39
N GLY A 44 -0.02 -4.19 5.36
CA GLY A 44 -0.77 -5.43 5.46
C GLY A 44 -1.41 -5.55 6.83
N GLN A 45 -2.48 -6.33 6.85
CA GLN A 45 -3.15 -6.72 8.07
C GLN A 45 -3.06 -8.24 8.21
N ILE A 46 -2.89 -8.67 9.45
CA ILE A 46 -2.93 -10.06 9.89
C ILE A 46 -4.14 -10.16 10.80
N THR A 47 -5.05 -11.08 10.49
CA THR A 47 -6.32 -11.26 11.21
C THR A 47 -6.49 -12.69 11.66
N ARG A 48 -7.03 -12.88 12.87
CA ARG A 48 -7.45 -14.18 13.41
C ARG A 48 -8.39 -13.99 14.58
N ASP A 49 -9.49 -14.76 14.65
CA ASP A 49 -10.37 -14.89 15.83
C ASP A 49 -10.73 -13.54 16.51
N ASN A 50 -11.07 -12.52 15.70
CA ASN A 50 -11.41 -11.15 16.13
C ASN A 50 -10.24 -10.27 16.60
N LYS A 51 -9.00 -10.75 16.46
CA LYS A 51 -7.76 -10.01 16.68
C LYS A 51 -7.16 -9.55 15.37
N ILE A 52 -6.56 -8.36 15.39
CA ILE A 52 -5.88 -7.78 14.23
C ILE A 52 -4.52 -7.20 14.60
N PHE A 53 -3.57 -7.40 13.68
CA PHE A 53 -2.28 -6.75 13.70
C PHE A 53 -2.02 -6.11 12.34
N LEU A 54 -1.57 -4.86 12.32
CA LEU A 54 -1.15 -4.17 11.11
C LEU A 54 0.34 -3.91 11.12
N HIS A 55 1.01 -4.21 10.01
CA HIS A 55 2.38 -3.82 9.78
C HIS A 55 2.58 -3.22 8.41
N HIS A 56 3.67 -2.48 8.28
CA HIS A 56 4.11 -1.89 7.03
C HIS A 56 5.53 -2.35 6.74
N TRP A 57 5.83 -2.54 5.46
CA TRP A 57 7.14 -3.01 5.01
C TRP A 57 7.43 -2.44 3.62
N LYS A 58 8.70 -2.52 3.21
CA LYS A 58 9.13 -2.09 1.90
C LYS A 58 8.97 -3.22 0.87
N GLY A 59 8.36 -2.90 -0.27
CA GLY A 59 8.18 -3.82 -1.40
C GLY A 59 6.83 -4.56 -1.42
N TYR A 60 6.62 -5.34 -2.49
CA TYR A 60 5.32 -5.95 -2.81
C TYR A 60 5.11 -7.32 -2.18
N ALA A 61 6.18 -8.03 -1.82
CA ALA A 61 6.03 -9.39 -1.36
C ALA A 61 5.31 -9.43 -0.01
N LEU A 62 4.18 -10.15 0.09
CA LEU A 62 3.58 -10.49 1.37
C LEU A 62 4.62 -11.22 2.22
N THR A 63 4.78 -10.76 3.46
CA THR A 63 5.77 -11.30 4.38
C THR A 63 5.21 -12.56 5.02
N ASP A 64 5.86 -13.69 4.78
CA ASP A 64 5.48 -14.95 5.42
C ASP A 64 5.51 -14.83 6.96
N LEU A 65 4.48 -15.38 7.62
CA LEU A 65 4.31 -15.33 9.07
C LEU A 65 5.45 -16.01 9.82
N PHE A 66 5.98 -17.13 9.31
CA PHE A 66 7.12 -17.80 9.91
C PHE A 66 8.38 -16.94 9.82
N THR A 67 8.54 -16.22 8.70
CA THR A 67 9.65 -15.28 8.53
C THR A 67 9.51 -14.08 9.47
N LEU A 68 8.30 -13.53 9.61
CA LEU A 68 8.01 -12.43 10.54
C LEU A 68 8.22 -12.83 12.00
N ALA A 69 7.92 -14.07 12.38
CA ALA A 69 8.10 -14.55 13.75
C ALA A 69 9.58 -14.73 14.12
N ASN A 70 10.43 -14.99 13.13
CA ASN A 70 11.87 -15.25 13.33
C ASN A 70 12.73 -14.00 13.12
N LYS A 71 12.30 -13.09 12.24
CA LYS A 71 13.10 -11.94 11.83
C LYS A 71 12.26 -10.67 11.83
N LYS A 72 12.67 -9.74 12.70
CA LYS A 72 12.11 -8.41 12.77
C LYS A 72 12.36 -7.61 11.47
N PRO A 73 11.31 -7.10 10.81
CA PRO A 73 11.46 -6.11 9.75
C PRO A 73 12.15 -4.83 10.24
N ARG A 74 12.82 -4.11 9.35
CA ARG A 74 13.52 -2.87 9.72
C ARG A 74 12.53 -1.77 10.11
N GLU A 75 11.38 -1.79 9.46
CA GLU A 75 10.29 -0.82 9.52
C GLU A 75 9.38 -1.05 10.74
N MET A 76 9.53 -2.19 11.42
CA MET A 76 8.77 -2.55 12.62
C MET A 76 9.56 -2.22 13.89
N THR A 77 8.89 -1.66 14.89
CA THR A 77 9.49 -1.43 16.21
C THR A 77 9.70 -2.74 16.96
N GLN A 78 10.57 -2.74 17.98
CA GLN A 78 10.82 -3.93 18.79
C GLN A 78 9.54 -4.39 19.51
N GLY A 79 8.80 -3.46 20.12
CA GLY A 79 7.57 -3.78 20.85
C GLY A 79 6.46 -4.37 19.96
N GLU A 80 6.33 -3.89 18.72
CA GLU A 80 5.38 -4.45 17.76
C GLU A 80 5.73 -5.87 17.36
N HIS A 81 7.02 -6.12 17.14
CA HIS A 81 7.50 -7.45 16.80
C HIS A 81 7.30 -8.44 17.94
N ASP A 82 7.60 -8.02 19.17
CA ASP A 82 7.44 -8.90 20.33
C ASP A 82 5.96 -9.20 20.59
N ALA A 83 5.05 -8.23 20.39
CA ALA A 83 3.61 -8.45 20.44
C ALA A 83 3.14 -9.41 19.34
N LEU A 84 3.61 -9.23 18.10
CA LEU A 84 3.31 -10.14 16.99
C LEU A 84 3.79 -11.56 17.27
N VAL A 85 5.04 -11.72 17.73
CA VAL A 85 5.62 -13.03 18.03
C VAL A 85 4.89 -13.70 19.18
N ALA A 86 4.53 -12.96 20.23
CA ALA A 86 3.74 -13.49 21.33
C ALA A 86 2.37 -13.98 20.84
N TRP A 87 1.71 -13.22 19.98
CA TRP A 87 0.43 -13.61 19.38
C TRP A 87 0.57 -14.84 18.47
N LEU A 88 1.56 -14.85 17.56
CA LEU A 88 1.83 -16.00 16.68
C LEU A 88 2.27 -17.26 17.43
N LYS A 89 2.86 -17.14 18.62
CA LYS A 89 3.25 -18.30 19.45
C LYS A 89 2.14 -18.79 20.37
N SER A 90 1.20 -17.91 20.74
CA SER A 90 0.04 -18.29 21.57
C SER A 90 -0.92 -19.24 20.85
N ASP A 91 -0.77 -19.34 19.54
CA ASP A 91 -1.74 -19.86 18.60
C ASP A 91 -0.97 -20.66 17.54
N ALA A 92 -1.43 -21.85 17.12
CA ALA A 92 -0.61 -22.83 16.38
C ALA A 92 -0.28 -22.48 14.90
N TYR A 93 -0.07 -21.20 14.54
CA TYR A 93 0.11 -20.64 13.18
C TYR A 93 -1.03 -20.93 12.18
N GLU A 94 -1.95 -21.85 12.48
CA GLU A 94 -3.12 -22.15 11.66
C GLU A 94 -4.21 -21.10 11.85
N GLY A 95 -4.87 -20.68 10.77
CA GLY A 95 -6.03 -19.77 10.83
C GLY A 95 -5.70 -18.27 10.77
N PHE A 96 -4.42 -17.89 10.72
CA PHE A 96 -4.05 -16.50 10.43
C PHE A 96 -4.28 -16.17 8.96
N THR A 97 -4.98 -15.07 8.70
CA THR A 97 -5.19 -14.54 7.35
C THR A 97 -4.43 -13.24 7.19
N GLN A 98 -3.55 -13.18 6.18
CA GLN A 98 -2.89 -11.95 5.77
C GLN A 98 -3.58 -11.34 4.55
N SER A 99 -3.74 -10.02 4.53
CA SER A 99 -4.23 -9.29 3.36
C SER A 99 -3.56 -7.94 3.20
N PHE A 100 -3.44 -7.47 1.96
CA PHE A 100 -3.01 -6.11 1.67
C PHE A 100 -4.07 -5.10 2.03
N VAL A 101 -3.62 -4.00 2.63
CA VAL A 101 -4.44 -2.82 2.91
C VAL A 101 -4.09 -1.72 1.91
N ALA A 102 -2.80 -1.48 1.71
CA ALA A 102 -2.31 -0.49 0.76
C ALA A 102 -0.93 -0.87 0.21
N TRP A 103 -0.59 -0.33 -0.95
CA TRP A 103 0.66 -0.61 -1.68
C TRP A 103 1.11 0.64 -2.47
N ASN A 104 2.42 0.74 -2.70
CA ASN A 104 3.06 1.83 -3.46
C ASN A 104 2.79 3.20 -2.82
N ILE A 105 2.86 3.22 -1.50
CA ILE A 105 2.68 4.43 -0.70
C ILE A 105 3.97 4.87 -0.03
N SER A 106 4.08 6.13 0.35
CA SER A 106 5.20 6.66 1.11
C SER A 106 5.16 6.17 2.55
N ASN A 107 6.28 6.31 3.27
CA ASN A 107 6.35 5.90 4.67
C ASN A 107 5.36 6.68 5.57
N ALA A 108 5.24 8.00 5.34
CA ALA A 108 4.29 8.83 6.09
C ALA A 108 2.84 8.37 5.85
N GLU A 109 2.50 8.05 4.61
CA GLU A 109 1.17 7.56 4.27
C GLU A 109 0.92 6.15 4.79
N ALA A 110 1.94 5.28 4.79
CA ALA A 110 1.83 3.94 5.38
C ALA A 110 1.50 3.99 6.87
N LEU A 111 2.12 4.91 7.61
CA LEU A 111 1.80 5.15 9.02
C LEU A 111 0.39 5.72 9.19
N ARG A 112 -0.02 6.68 8.35
CA ARG A 112 -1.37 7.24 8.36
C ARG A 112 -2.44 6.18 8.14
N VAL A 113 -2.30 5.39 7.06
CA VAL A 113 -3.21 4.30 6.69
C VAL A 113 -3.27 3.24 7.79
N LYS A 114 -2.11 2.87 8.35
CA LYS A 114 -2.05 1.93 9.47
C LYS A 114 -2.85 2.45 10.67
N ASN A 115 -2.62 3.69 11.10
CA ASN A 115 -3.29 4.26 12.27
C ASN A 115 -4.81 4.39 12.04
N GLU A 116 -5.22 4.86 10.86
CA GLU A 116 -6.63 4.97 10.47
C GLU A 116 -7.34 3.61 10.49
N HIS A 117 -6.67 2.56 9.98
CA HIS A 117 -7.21 1.21 10.06
C HIS A 117 -7.27 0.67 11.48
N LEU A 118 -6.23 0.88 12.29
CA LEU A 118 -6.23 0.46 13.69
C LEU A 118 -7.39 1.10 14.46
N GLU A 119 -7.62 2.40 14.28
CA GLU A 119 -8.75 3.10 14.88
C GLU A 119 -10.09 2.55 14.40
N LYS A 120 -10.25 2.35 13.09
CA LYS A 120 -11.46 1.75 12.51
C LYS A 120 -11.75 0.37 13.09
N HIS A 121 -10.73 -0.48 13.23
CA HIS A 121 -10.89 -1.82 13.79
C HIS A 121 -11.21 -1.78 15.29
N ARG A 122 -10.59 -0.87 16.07
CA ARG A 122 -10.98 -0.62 17.47
C ARG A 122 -12.44 -0.19 17.59
N SER A 123 -12.89 0.73 16.74
CA SER A 123 -14.29 1.19 16.70
C SER A 123 -15.27 0.08 16.31
N ASN A 124 -14.83 -0.89 15.51
CA ASN A 124 -15.61 -2.07 15.15
C ASN A 124 -15.61 -3.17 16.24
N GLY A 125 -14.94 -2.96 17.38
CA GLY A 125 -14.87 -3.94 18.47
C GLY A 125 -13.88 -5.08 18.23
N LEU A 126 -12.94 -4.92 17.29
CA LEU A 126 -11.84 -5.86 17.09
C LEU A 126 -10.71 -5.58 18.09
N GLU A 127 -10.07 -6.64 18.55
CA GLU A 127 -8.92 -6.54 19.46
C GLU A 127 -7.65 -6.23 18.66
N VAL A 128 -7.04 -5.08 18.93
CA VAL A 128 -5.80 -4.66 18.27
C VAL A 128 -4.59 -5.16 19.07
N ILE A 129 -3.72 -5.91 18.40
CA ILE A 129 -2.50 -6.48 18.97
C ILE A 129 -1.32 -5.51 18.92
N ASN A 130 -1.34 -4.53 18.00
CA ASN A 130 -0.31 -3.51 17.95
C ASN A 130 -0.23 -2.74 19.28
N PRO A 131 0.97 -2.59 19.87
CA PRO A 131 1.16 -1.75 21.05
C PRO A 131 0.71 -0.31 20.77
N ALA A 132 0.21 0.36 21.81
CA ALA A 132 -0.27 1.74 21.78
C ALA A 132 0.86 2.75 21.62
#